data_AF-A0A7W0A0W5-F1
#
_entry.id   AF-A0A7W0A0W5-F1
#
_cell.length_a   1.000
_cell.length_b   1.000
_cell.length_c   1.000
_cell.angle_alpha   90.00
_cell.angle_beta   90.00
_cell.angle_gamma   90.00
#
_symmetry.space_group_name_H-M   'P 1'
#
loop_
_entity.id
_entity.type
_entity.pdbx_description
1 polymer ?
#
loop_
_entity_poly.entity_id
_entity_poly.type
_entity_poly.pdbx_seq_one_letter_code
_entity_poly.pdbx_strand_id
1 'polypeptide(L)' 'MSGRHVVVDGSNIATEGRSLPSLVQLDEAVREYKREYPDDVVTVVVD' A
#
# COMPACT_ATOMS: atom_id res chain seq x y z
N MET A 1 -15.62 -12.43 10.13
CA MET A 1 -15.38 -11.17 10.86
C MET A 1 -15.20 -10.08 9.80
N SER A 2 -15.69 -8.85 10.01
CA SER A 2 -15.35 -7.76 9.08
C SER A 2 -13.88 -7.42 9.27
N GLY A 3 -13.07 -7.44 8.20
CA GLY A 3 -11.68 -6.99 8.27
C GLY A 3 -11.58 -5.51 8.61
N ARG A 4 -10.37 -5.07 8.95
CA ARG A 4 -10.08 -3.67 9.27
C ARG A 4 -10.14 -2.83 7.99
N HIS A 5 -10.38 -1.54 8.16
CA HIS A 5 -10.15 -0.57 7.10
C HIS A 5 -8.81 0.12 7.35
N VAL A 6 -7.89 -0.01 6.40
CA VAL A 6 -6.52 0.52 6.48
C VAL A 6 -6.30 1.56 5.40
N VAL A 7 -5.70 2.67 5.79
CA VAL A 7 -5.31 3.75 4.88
C VAL A 7 -3.79 3.76 4.76
N VAL A 8 -3.29 3.74 3.52
CA VAL A 8 -1.87 3.71 3.19
C VAL A 8 -1.47 5.03 2.55
N ASP A 9 -0.38 5.63 3.03
CA ASP A 9 0.31 6.74 2.34
C ASP A 9 1.13 6.16 1.19
N GLY A 10 0.57 6.22 -0.02
CA GLY A 10 1.18 5.70 -1.23
C GLY A 10 2.34 6.56 -1.73
N SER A 11 2.34 7.87 -1.46
CA SER A 11 3.41 8.78 -1.87
C SER A 11 4.71 8.49 -1.11
N ASN A 12 4.60 8.19 0.19
CA ASN A 12 5.75 7.74 0.98
C ASN A 12 6.30 6.40 0.48
N ILE A 13 5.45 5.39 0.34
CA ILE A 13 5.86 4.05 -0.13
C ILE A 13 6.44 4.11 -1.55
N ALA A 14 5.90 4.95 -2.44
CA ALA A 14 6.41 5.05 -3.80
C ALA A 14 7.80 5.71 -3.88
N THR A 15 8.19 6.53 -2.90
CA THR A 15 9.44 7.30 -2.90
C THR A 15 10.52 6.76 -1.96
N GLU A 16 10.17 5.85 -1.04
CA GLU A 16 11.11 5.28 -0.08
C GLU A 16 12.33 4.66 -0.77
N GLY A 17 13.52 5.15 -0.41
CA GLY A 17 14.80 4.68 -0.96
C GLY A 17 15.05 5.06 -2.42
N ARG A 18 14.28 6.01 -2.99
CA ARG A 18 14.35 6.36 -4.42
C ARG A 18 14.34 7.88 -4.64
N SER A 19 14.90 8.29 -5.78
CA SER A 19 14.86 9.70 -6.24
C SER A 19 13.62 10.03 -7.09
N LEU A 20 12.93 9.01 -7.61
CA LEU A 20 11.70 9.13 -8.38
C LEU A 20 10.67 8.11 -7.86
N PRO A 21 9.36 8.46 -7.84
CA PRO A 21 8.30 7.54 -7.42
C PRO A 21 8.29 6.23 -8.22
N SER A 22 7.91 5.14 -7.57
CA SER A 22 7.78 3.80 -8.17
C SER A 22 6.41 3.20 -7.88
N LEU A 23 5.56 3.15 -8.91
CA LEU A 23 4.25 2.49 -8.80
C LEU A 23 4.38 0.98 -8.56
N VAL A 24 5.44 0.35 -9.10
CA VAL A 24 5.70 -1.08 -8.90
C VAL A 24 5.98 -1.38 -7.44
N GLN A 25 6.80 -0.55 -6.78
CA GLN A 25 7.10 -0.71 -5.34
C GLN A 25 5.83 -0.57 -4.48
N LEU A 26 4.96 0.39 -4.81
CA LEU A 26 3.68 0.57 -4.15
C LEU A 26 2.74 -0.63 -4.35
N ASP A 27 2.62 -1.14 -5.59
CA ASP A 27 1.78 -2.31 -5.89
C ASP A 27 2.28 -3.57 -5.17
N GLU A 28 3.59 -3.81 -5.16
CA GLU A 28 4.21 -4.93 -4.44
C GLU A 28 3.92 -4.86 -2.94
N ALA A 29 4.15 -3.70 -2.31
CA ALA A 29 3.89 -3.51 -0.88
C ALA A 29 2.42 -3.74 -0.51
N VAL A 30 1.48 -3.20 -1.30
CA VAL A 30 0.04 -3.36 -1.06
C VAL A 30 -0.40 -4.80 -1.28
N ARG A 31 0.14 -5.50 -2.29
CA ARG A 31 -0.19 -6.92 -2.54
C ARG A 31 0.32 -7.83 -1.43
N GLU A 32 1.54 -7.61 -0.95
CA GLU A 32 2.07 -8.38 0.18
C GLU A 32 1.24 -8.16 1.44
N TYR A 33 0.84 -6.92 1.72
CA TYR A 33 -0.07 -6.63 2.84
C TYR A 33 -1.41 -7.38 2.69
N LYS A 34 -2.04 -7.33 1.51
CA LYS A 34 -3.31 -8.03 1.26
C LYS A 34 -3.19 -9.55 1.30
N ARG A 35 -2.01 -10.10 1.01
CA ARG A 35 -1.74 -11.54 1.12
C ARG A 35 -1.71 -11.98 2.58
N GLU A 36 -1.17 -11.13 3.46
CA GLU A 36 -1.14 -11.37 4.91
C GLU A 36 -2.50 -11.09 5.57
N TYR A 37 -3.23 -10.08 5.09
CA TYR A 37 -4.51 -9.64 5.63
C TYR A 37 -5.61 -9.64 4.55
N PRO A 38 -6.10 -10.83 4.12
CA PRO A 38 -7.01 -10.95 2.97
C PRO A 38 -8.39 -10.33 3.20
N ASP A 39 -8.83 -10.21 4.45
CA ASP A 39 -10.13 -9.64 4.80
C ASP A 39 -10.11 -8.12 4.97
N ASP A 40 -8.92 -7.50 5.03
CA ASP A 40 -8.77 -6.06 5.25
C ASP A 40 -9.11 -5.27 3.98
N VAL A 41 -9.83 -4.16 4.17
CA VAL A 41 -10.09 -3.18 3.12
C VAL A 41 -8.94 -2.18 3.14
N VAL A 42 -8.25 -2.02 2.00
CA VAL A 42 -7.10 -1.11 1.88
C VAL A 42 -7.46 0.05 0.96
N THR A 43 -7.28 1.28 1.45
CA THR A 43 -7.35 2.51 0.66
C THR A 43 -5.97 3.12 0.58
N VAL A 44 -5.45 3.30 -0.62
CA VAL A 44 -4.16 3.94 -0.85
C VAL A 44 -4.41 5.39 -1.27
N VAL A 45 -3.78 6.32 -0.57
CA VAL A 45 -3.84 7.75 -0.89
C VAL A 45 -2.52 8.17 -1.51
N VAL A 46 -2.59 8.81 -2.67
CA VAL A 46 -1.46 9.38 -3.39
C VAL A 46 -1.76 10.84 -3.72
N ASP A 47 -0.72 11.66 -3.79
CA ASP A 47 -0.77 13.04 -4.33
C ASP A 47 -0.45 13.03 -5.83
#